data_AF-A0A1I5PKZ5-F1
#
_entry.id   AF-A0A1I5PKZ5-F1
#
_cell.length_a   1.000
_cell.length_b   1.000
_cell.length_c   1.000
_cell.angle_alpha   90.00
_cell.angle_beta   90.00
_cell.angle_gamma   90.00
#
_symmetry.space_group_name_H-M   'P 1'
#
loop_
_entity.id
_entity.type
_entity.pdbx_description
1 polymer ?
#
loop_
_entity_poly.entity_id
_entity_poly.type
_entity_poly.pdbx_seq_one_letter_code
_entity_poly.pdbx_strand_id
1 'polypeptide(L)'
;MQPEPYLTDDVINEFSKTLELFDLSPSDSRLFTILFLNHQPMTLDEMSQTTGKSKTSVNTGIRNLSDLNLVNQVWKKGVRKDLYTTTEDLFQRFMHYYLDKWLSHTSIQKQSLSSIENKINARPQGELIETKVKQMLVFHERLEKAFIQLKSTCQQINDDSHIS
;
A
#
# COMPACT_ATOMS: atom_id res chain seq x y z
N MET A 1 -0.34 31.82 6.58
CA MET A 1 -1.46 31.97 5.63
C MET A 1 -2.15 30.62 5.58
N GLN A 2 -3.45 30.52 5.86
CA GLN A 2 -4.13 29.23 5.72
C GLN A 2 -4.22 28.88 4.22
N PRO A 3 -4.05 27.62 3.82
CA PRO A 3 -4.11 27.23 2.41
C PRO A 3 -5.50 27.52 1.84
N GLU A 4 -5.55 27.91 0.57
CA GLU A 4 -6.81 28.14 -0.14
C GLU A 4 -7.63 26.83 -0.22
N PRO A 5 -8.95 26.85 0.03
CA PRO A 5 -9.77 25.63 0.11
C PRO A 5 -9.71 24.75 -1.14
N TYR A 6 -9.72 25.36 -2.34
CA TYR A 6 -9.67 24.62 -3.61
C TYR A 6 -8.35 23.86 -3.79
N LEU A 7 -7.23 24.46 -3.37
CA LEU A 7 -5.91 23.84 -3.48
C LEU A 7 -5.80 22.62 -2.54
N THR A 8 -6.50 22.66 -1.40
CA THR A 8 -6.56 21.53 -0.48
C THR A 8 -7.32 20.35 -1.09
N ASP A 9 -8.45 20.61 -1.76
CA ASP A 9 -9.22 19.56 -2.44
C ASP A 9 -8.47 18.95 -3.63
N ASP A 10 -7.75 19.76 -4.41
CA ASP A 10 -6.91 19.28 -5.52
C ASP A 10 -5.77 18.38 -5.01
N VAL A 11 -5.07 18.79 -3.94
CA VAL A 11 -4.02 17.98 -3.31
C VAL A 11 -4.59 16.67 -2.76
N ILE A 12 -5.76 16.73 -2.11
CA ILE A 12 -6.46 15.53 -1.63
C ILE A 12 -6.75 14.58 -2.79
N ASN A 13 -7.30 15.10 -3.88
CA ASN A 13 -7.67 14.30 -5.04
C ASN A 13 -6.46 13.65 -5.72
N GLU A 14 -5.40 14.40 -5.98
CA GLU A 14 -4.22 13.87 -6.66
C GLU A 14 -3.44 12.87 -5.82
N PHE A 15 -3.25 13.14 -4.53
CA PHE A 15 -2.55 12.19 -3.67
C PHE A 15 -3.38 10.92 -3.41
N SER A 16 -4.71 11.05 -3.26
CA SER A 16 -5.59 9.88 -3.13
C SER A 16 -5.49 8.92 -4.31
N LYS A 17 -5.39 9.44 -5.55
CA LYS A 17 -5.19 8.61 -6.74
C LYS A 17 -3.88 7.82 -6.70
N THR A 18 -2.82 8.39 -6.12
CA THR A 18 -1.56 7.65 -5.93
C THR A 18 -1.74 6.51 -4.95
N LEU A 19 -2.47 6.73 -3.85
CA LEU A 19 -2.74 5.71 -2.84
C LEU A 19 -3.63 4.57 -3.36
N GLU A 20 -4.55 4.87 -4.28
CA GLU A 20 -5.34 3.86 -4.98
C GLU A 20 -4.47 2.88 -5.80
N LEU A 21 -3.28 3.30 -6.28
CA LEU A 21 -2.32 2.39 -6.95
C LEU A 21 -1.74 1.35 -5.99
N PHE A 22 -1.84 1.57 -4.68
CA PHE A 22 -1.43 0.63 -3.63
C PHE A 22 -2.60 -0.20 -3.10
N ASP A 23 -3.65 -0.37 -3.91
CA ASP A 23 -4.88 -1.14 -3.60
C ASP A 23 -5.72 -0.58 -2.45
N LEU A 24 -5.59 0.71 -2.11
CA LEU A 24 -6.51 1.37 -1.19
C LEU A 24 -7.83 1.71 -1.91
N SER A 25 -8.95 1.60 -1.20
CA SER A 25 -10.24 2.04 -1.74
C SER A 25 -10.26 3.58 -1.89
N PRO A 26 -11.03 4.15 -2.83
CA PRO A 26 -11.11 5.61 -2.97
C PRO A 26 -11.50 6.33 -1.68
N SER A 27 -12.35 5.69 -0.85
CA SER A 27 -12.75 6.23 0.45
C SER A 27 -11.60 6.21 1.46
N ASP A 28 -10.81 5.14 1.49
CA ASP A 28 -9.70 4.99 2.43
C ASP A 28 -8.52 5.88 2.03
N SER A 29 -8.22 5.97 0.72
CA SER A 29 -7.22 6.89 0.15
C SER A 29 -7.52 8.34 0.51
N ARG A 30 -8.78 8.76 0.38
CA ARG A 30 -9.20 10.12 0.73
C ARG A 30 -9.13 10.38 2.24
N LEU A 31 -9.59 9.42 3.05
CA LEU A 31 -9.53 9.52 4.52
C LEU A 31 -8.07 9.62 5.00
N PHE A 32 -7.20 8.77 4.47
CA PHE A 32 -5.78 8.80 4.77
C PHE A 32 -5.17 10.16 4.40
N THR A 33 -5.43 10.65 3.19
CA THR A 33 -4.85 11.92 2.71
C THR A 33 -5.29 13.10 3.56
N ILE A 34 -6.55 13.13 3.99
CA ILE A 34 -7.04 14.16 4.94
C ILE A 34 -6.29 14.09 6.25
N LEU A 35 -6.10 12.88 6.80
CA LEU A 35 -5.37 12.71 8.04
C LEU A 35 -3.88 13.09 7.89
N PHE A 36 -3.29 12.80 6.73
CA PHE A 36 -1.90 13.12 6.40
C PHE A 36 -1.65 14.63 6.30
N LEU A 37 -2.56 15.35 5.65
CA LEU A 37 -2.50 16.82 5.53
C LEU A 37 -2.80 17.50 6.87
N ASN A 38 -3.51 16.82 7.78
CA ASN A 38 -3.78 17.36 9.10
C ASN A 38 -2.56 17.13 10.01
N HIS A 39 -1.80 18.19 10.28
CA HIS A 39 -0.60 18.15 11.14
C HIS A 39 -0.86 17.80 12.62
N GLN A 40 -2.08 17.43 13.00
CA GLN A 40 -2.45 17.04 14.36
C GLN A 40 -3.22 15.71 14.34
N PRO A 41 -3.11 14.89 15.40
CA PRO A 41 -3.95 13.71 15.52
C PRO A 41 -5.45 14.07 15.51
N MET A 42 -6.27 13.27 14.85
CA MET A 42 -7.73 13.45 14.76
C MET A 42 -8.48 12.34 15.47
N THR A 43 -9.61 12.67 16.07
CA THR A 43 -10.60 11.70 16.57
C THR A 43 -11.49 11.21 15.42
N LEU A 44 -12.16 10.07 15.62
CA LEU A 44 -13.16 9.58 14.65
C LEU A 44 -14.30 10.58 14.39
N ASP A 45 -14.65 11.40 15.38
CA ASP A 45 -15.68 12.44 15.25
C ASP A 45 -15.22 13.56 14.32
N GLU A 46 -14.00 14.06 14.52
CA GLU A 46 -13.41 15.10 13.66
C GLU A 46 -13.26 14.61 12.23
N MET A 47 -12.76 13.39 12.03
CA MET A 47 -12.67 12.79 10.69
C MET A 47 -14.03 12.64 10.03
N SER A 48 -15.06 12.23 10.77
CA SER A 48 -16.44 12.11 10.26
C SER A 48 -16.96 13.47 9.77
N GLN A 49 -16.70 14.52 10.54
CA GLN A 49 -17.06 15.89 10.17
C GLN A 49 -16.30 16.38 8.93
N THR A 50 -14.97 16.20 8.88
CA THR A 50 -14.12 16.66 7.77
C THR A 50 -14.39 15.90 6.48
N THR A 51 -14.65 14.60 6.56
CA THR A 51 -14.88 13.76 5.37
C THR A 51 -16.32 13.78 4.89
N GLY A 52 -17.26 14.28 5.71
CA GLY A 52 -18.70 14.19 5.45
C GLY A 52 -19.25 12.75 5.48
N LYS A 53 -18.49 11.79 6.01
CA LYS A 53 -18.88 10.38 6.13
C LYS A 53 -19.40 10.07 7.52
N SER A 54 -20.14 8.97 7.66
CA SER A 54 -20.60 8.51 8.97
C SER A 54 -19.44 8.04 9.84
N LYS A 55 -19.58 8.14 11.16
CA LYS A 55 -18.59 7.65 12.12
C LYS A 55 -18.29 6.15 11.95
N THR A 56 -19.29 5.35 11.57
CA THR A 56 -19.10 3.93 11.25
C THR A 56 -18.22 3.75 10.02
N SER A 57 -18.47 4.52 8.95
CA SER A 57 -17.65 4.48 7.72
C SER A 57 -16.20 4.88 8.01
N VAL A 58 -15.98 5.93 8.80
CA VAL A 58 -14.65 6.37 9.21
C VAL A 58 -13.95 5.31 10.06
N ASN A 59 -14.65 4.69 11.00
CA ASN A 59 -14.07 3.65 11.84
C ASN A 59 -13.61 2.43 11.01
N THR A 60 -14.41 1.99 10.03
CA THR A 60 -13.99 0.94 9.09
C THR A 60 -12.74 1.36 8.31
N GLY A 61 -12.71 2.58 7.76
CA GLY A 61 -11.54 3.07 7.04
C GLY A 61 -10.29 3.16 7.91
N ILE A 62 -10.41 3.63 9.16
CA ILE A 62 -9.29 3.66 10.11
C ILE A 62 -8.79 2.26 10.45
N ARG A 63 -9.67 1.26 10.59
CA ARG A 63 -9.24 -0.13 10.78
C ARG A 63 -8.47 -0.64 9.57
N ASN A 64 -9.00 -0.47 8.35
CA ASN A 64 -8.33 -0.87 7.11
C ASN A 64 -6.93 -0.23 7.01
N LEU A 65 -6.82 1.08 7.27
CA LEU A 65 -5.56 1.82 7.24
C LEU A 65 -4.60 1.40 8.36
N SER A 66 -5.12 1.00 9.52
CA SER A 66 -4.32 0.48 10.64
C SER A 66 -3.78 -0.92 10.34
N ASP A 67 -4.57 -1.78 9.70
CA ASP A 67 -4.15 -3.12 9.28
C ASP A 67 -3.01 -3.07 8.25
N LEU A 68 -2.96 -1.99 7.46
CA LEU A 68 -1.87 -1.68 6.53
C LEU A 68 -0.70 -0.93 7.20
N ASN A 69 -0.75 -0.69 8.51
CA ASN A 69 0.20 0.11 9.29
C ASN A 69 0.42 1.54 8.76
N LEU A 70 -0.60 2.13 8.14
CA LEU A 70 -0.57 3.49 7.60
C LEU A 70 -1.01 4.53 8.63
N VAL A 71 -1.85 4.12 9.57
CA VAL A 71 -2.39 4.97 10.64
C VAL A 71 -2.14 4.30 12.00
N ASN A 72 -1.80 5.11 12.99
CA ASN A 72 -1.62 4.67 14.37
C ASN A 72 -2.53 5.43 15.32
N GLN A 73 -3.00 4.75 16.35
CA GLN A 73 -3.68 5.38 17.48
C GLN A 73 -2.64 6.01 18.41
N VAL A 74 -2.89 7.25 18.82
CA VAL A 74 -2.01 8.02 19.72
C VAL A 74 -2.79 8.57 20.89
N TRP A 75 -2.09 8.80 22.01
CA TRP A 75 -2.67 9.40 23.20
C TRP A 75 -2.18 10.83 23.40
N LYS A 76 -3.09 11.73 23.77
CA LYS A 76 -2.77 13.12 24.12
C LYS A 76 -3.31 13.43 25.51
N LYS A 77 -2.44 13.97 26.37
CA LYS A 77 -2.79 14.34 27.75
C LYS A 77 -4.00 15.28 27.77
N GLY A 78 -5.01 14.91 28.55
CA GLY A 78 -6.26 15.67 28.69
C GLY A 78 -7.34 15.32 27.66
N VAL A 79 -7.04 14.49 26.64
CA VAL A 79 -8.02 14.00 25.67
C VAL A 79 -8.42 12.58 26.06
N ARG A 80 -9.72 12.37 26.32
CA ARG A 80 -10.29 11.04 26.66
C ARG A 80 -10.68 10.20 25.45
N LYS A 81 -10.67 10.79 24.25
CA LYS A 81 -11.02 10.13 22.99
C LYS A 81 -9.77 9.55 22.34
N ASP A 82 -9.97 8.47 21.58
CA ASP A 82 -8.92 7.92 20.72
C ASP A 82 -8.60 8.91 19.60
N LEU A 83 -7.31 9.20 19.46
CA LEU A 83 -6.76 10.04 18.41
C LEU A 83 -5.96 9.16 17.47
N TYR A 84 -5.94 9.52 16.19
CA TYR A 84 -5.21 8.80 15.17
C TYR A 84 -4.33 9.76 14.38
N THR A 85 -3.20 9.27 13.90
CA THR A 85 -2.28 10.03 13.05
C THR A 85 -1.65 9.09 12.01
N THR A 86 -1.20 9.65 10.90
CA THR A 86 -0.48 8.90 9.86
C THR A 86 0.94 8.59 10.31
N THR A 87 1.55 7.54 9.77
CA THR A 87 2.97 7.30 9.97
C THR A 87 3.83 8.24 9.10
N GLU A 88 5.01 8.62 9.58
CA GLU A 88 5.90 9.58 8.87
C GLU A 88 6.58 8.94 7.64
N ASP A 89 6.95 7.66 7.68
CA ASP A 89 7.66 6.98 6.58
C ASP A 89 6.73 6.35 5.54
N LEU A 90 5.88 7.17 4.90
CA LEU A 90 4.87 6.67 3.96
C LEU A 90 5.46 5.92 2.79
N PHE A 91 6.45 6.51 2.12
CA PHE A 91 7.11 5.88 0.98
C PHE A 91 7.62 4.49 1.34
N GLN A 92 8.35 4.39 2.46
CA GLN A 92 8.90 3.12 2.93
C GLN A 92 7.81 2.09 3.19
N ARG A 93 6.74 2.47 3.90
CA ARG A 93 5.66 1.53 4.27
C ARG A 93 4.87 1.05 3.06
N PHE A 94 4.48 1.98 2.18
CA PHE A 94 3.77 1.63 0.95
C PHE A 94 4.62 0.72 0.06
N MET A 95 5.88 1.09 -0.17
CA MET A 95 6.77 0.27 -0.99
C MET A 95 7.07 -1.09 -0.37
N HIS A 96 7.31 -1.15 0.95
CA HIS A 96 7.56 -2.42 1.64
C HIS A 96 6.35 -3.35 1.54
N TYR A 97 5.17 -2.86 1.89
CA TYR A 97 3.93 -3.64 1.81
C TYR A 97 3.67 -4.14 0.38
N TYR A 98 3.79 -3.25 -0.61
CA TYR A 98 3.53 -3.57 -2.00
C TYR A 98 4.53 -4.59 -2.55
N LEU A 99 5.83 -4.37 -2.32
CA LEU A 99 6.87 -5.28 -2.80
C LEU A 99 6.77 -6.65 -2.14
N ASP A 100 6.43 -6.71 -0.85
CA ASP A 100 6.22 -7.98 -0.14
C ASP A 100 5.04 -8.76 -0.68
N LYS A 101 3.92 -8.07 -0.90
CA LYS A 101 2.75 -8.65 -1.54
C LYS A 101 3.10 -9.20 -2.93
N TRP A 102 3.78 -8.41 -3.77
CA TRP A 102 4.18 -8.85 -5.12
C TRP A 102 5.17 -10.01 -5.11
N LEU A 103 6.17 -10.00 -4.23
CA LEU A 103 7.11 -11.11 -4.08
C LEU A 103 6.40 -12.38 -3.64
N SER A 104 5.49 -12.29 -2.66
CA SER A 104 4.68 -13.42 -2.20
C SER A 104 3.84 -14.01 -3.34
N HIS A 105 3.07 -13.18 -4.06
CA HIS A 105 2.24 -13.64 -5.18
C HIS A 105 3.07 -14.23 -6.32
N THR A 106 4.19 -13.59 -6.68
CA THR A 106 5.09 -14.06 -7.74
C THR A 106 5.68 -15.42 -7.39
N SER A 107 6.08 -15.62 -6.13
CA SER A 107 6.62 -16.88 -5.63
C SER A 107 5.58 -18.02 -5.69
N ILE A 108 4.36 -17.77 -5.20
CA ILE A 108 3.25 -18.74 -5.24
C ILE A 108 2.91 -19.13 -6.69
N GLN A 109 2.82 -18.15 -7.58
CA GLN A 109 2.49 -18.40 -8.98
C GLN A 109 3.59 -19.17 -9.71
N LYS A 110 4.86 -18.83 -9.44
CA LYS A 110 6.02 -19.58 -9.94
C LYS A 110 6.01 -21.03 -9.49
N GLN A 111 5.75 -21.29 -8.19
CA GLN A 111 5.66 -22.66 -7.66
C GLN A 111 4.53 -23.46 -8.33
N SER A 112 3.39 -22.82 -8.58
CA SER A 112 2.25 -23.41 -9.28
C SER A 112 2.62 -23.77 -10.73
N LEU A 113 3.32 -22.88 -11.44
CA LEU A 113 3.82 -23.13 -12.79
C LEU A 113 4.89 -24.23 -12.84
N SER A 114 5.80 -24.31 -11.86
CA SER A 114 6.78 -25.40 -11.78
C SER A 114 6.10 -26.75 -11.56
N SER A 115 5.03 -26.77 -10.76
CA SER A 115 4.22 -27.97 -10.57
C SER A 115 3.50 -28.40 -11.86
N ILE A 116 3.08 -27.44 -12.69
CA ILE A 116 2.51 -27.71 -14.02
C ILE A 116 3.60 -28.23 -14.97
N GLU A 117 4.78 -27.63 -15.00
CA GLU A 117 5.92 -28.10 -15.81
C GLU A 117 6.27 -29.55 -15.50
N ASN A 118 6.31 -29.94 -14.23
CA ASN A 118 6.53 -31.33 -13.82
C ASN A 118 5.45 -32.29 -14.36
N LYS A 119 4.18 -31.86 -14.36
CA LYS A 119 3.08 -32.66 -14.94
C LYS A 119 3.21 -32.78 -16.46
N ILE A 120 3.63 -31.72 -17.14
CA ILE A 120 3.89 -31.72 -18.58
C ILE A 120 5.05 -32.65 -18.92
N ASN A 121 6.13 -32.67 -18.14
CA ASN A 121 7.25 -33.58 -18.33
C ASN A 121 6.84 -35.06 -18.19
N ALA A 122 5.86 -35.35 -17.32
CA ALA A 122 5.30 -36.70 -17.18
C ALA A 122 4.31 -37.06 -18.31
N ARG A 123 3.61 -36.06 -18.86
CA ARG A 123 2.64 -36.25 -19.95
C ARG A 123 2.70 -35.05 -20.91
N PRO A 124 3.48 -35.15 -22.01
CA PRO A 124 3.66 -34.06 -22.97
C PRO A 124 2.34 -33.48 -23.46
N GLN A 125 2.30 -32.15 -23.61
CA GLN A 125 1.09 -31.40 -24.01
C GLN A 125 1.26 -30.73 -25.37
N GLY A 126 2.41 -30.93 -26.01
CA GLY A 126 2.75 -30.33 -27.29
C GLY A 126 3.68 -29.13 -27.11
N GLU A 127 4.56 -28.96 -28.10
CA GLU A 127 5.69 -28.03 -28.08
C GLU A 127 5.28 -26.59 -27.74
N LEU A 128 4.12 -26.14 -28.25
CA LEU A 128 3.62 -24.79 -27.99
C LEU A 128 3.36 -24.55 -26.49
N ILE A 129 2.63 -25.45 -25.84
CA ILE A 129 2.27 -25.31 -24.42
C ILE A 129 3.52 -25.43 -23.55
N GLU A 130 4.37 -26.41 -23.84
CA GLU A 130 5.66 -26.62 -23.17
C GLU A 130 6.54 -25.36 -23.24
N THR A 131 6.67 -24.77 -24.42
CA THR A 131 7.43 -23.53 -24.62
C THR A 131 6.82 -22.37 -23.86
N LYS A 132 5.48 -22.23 -23.85
CA LYS A 132 4.81 -21.13 -23.16
C LYS A 132 4.93 -21.23 -21.64
N VAL A 133 4.85 -22.42 -21.07
CA VAL A 133 5.07 -22.62 -19.62
C VAL A 133 6.50 -22.25 -19.22
N LYS A 134 7.50 -22.65 -20.01
CA LYS A 134 8.90 -22.24 -19.79
C LYS A 134 9.07 -20.72 -19.87
N GLN A 135 8.44 -20.06 -20.85
CA GLN A 135 8.45 -18.60 -20.95
C GLN A 135 7.81 -17.92 -19.74
N MET A 136 6.69 -18.47 -19.23
CA MET A 136 6.03 -17.95 -18.01
C MET A 136 6.90 -18.13 -16.76
N LEU A 137 7.61 -19.25 -16.62
CA LEU A 137 8.55 -19.48 -15.52
C LEU A 137 9.71 -18.48 -15.54
N VAL A 138 10.32 -18.28 -16.71
CA VAL A 138 11.39 -17.28 -16.90
C VAL A 138 10.87 -15.86 -16.61
N PHE A 139 9.64 -15.55 -17.02
CA PHE A 139 9.01 -14.27 -16.69
C PHE A 139 8.91 -14.06 -15.17
N HIS A 140 8.39 -15.03 -14.42
CA HIS A 140 8.27 -14.91 -12.96
C HIS A 140 9.63 -14.84 -12.27
N GLU A 141 10.64 -15.57 -12.75
CA GLU A 141 12.00 -15.47 -12.22
C GLU A 141 12.60 -14.06 -12.42
N ARG A 142 12.40 -13.46 -13.59
CA ARG A 142 12.84 -12.08 -13.86
C ARG A 142 12.09 -11.08 -13.00
N LEU A 143 10.78 -11.27 -12.83
CA LEU A 143 9.93 -10.41 -12.00
C LEU A 143 10.36 -10.45 -10.52
N GLU A 144 10.58 -11.65 -9.99
CA GLU A 144 11.07 -11.86 -8.62
C GLU A 144 12.42 -11.17 -8.40
N LYS A 145 13.39 -11.35 -9.33
CA LYS A 145 14.69 -10.67 -9.25
C LYS A 145 14.57 -9.14 -9.27
N ALA A 146 13.72 -8.61 -10.16
CA ALA A 146 13.49 -7.18 -10.26
C ALA A 146 12.89 -6.60 -8.97
N PHE A 147 11.90 -7.27 -8.37
CA PHE A 147 11.29 -6.81 -7.12
C PHE A 147 12.23 -6.95 -5.91
N ILE A 148 13.07 -8.00 -5.84
CA ILE A 148 14.10 -8.11 -4.81
C ILE A 148 15.10 -6.95 -4.92
N GLN A 149 15.58 -6.65 -6.14
CA GLN A 149 16.49 -5.52 -6.36
C GLN A 149 15.85 -4.20 -5.96
N LEU A 150 14.60 -3.95 -6.39
CA LEU A 150 13.87 -2.75 -6.03
C LEU A 150 13.65 -2.65 -4.52
N LYS A 151 13.34 -3.75 -3.83
CA LYS A 151 13.19 -3.78 -2.37
C LYS A 151 14.47 -3.36 -1.66
N SER A 152 15.62 -3.88 -2.09
CA SER A 152 16.92 -3.48 -1.55
C SER A 152 17.22 -1.99 -1.81
N THR A 153 16.90 -1.47 -2.99
CA THR A 153 17.06 -0.04 -3.31
C THR A 153 16.16 0.84 -2.45
N CYS A 154 14.88 0.48 -2.27
CA CYS A 154 13.97 1.23 -1.42
C CYS A 154 14.39 1.25 0.05
N GLN A 155 15.10 0.23 0.53
CA GLN A 155 15.68 0.22 1.87
C GLN A 155 16.81 1.26 2.01
N GLN A 156 17.66 1.37 0.99
CA GLN A 156 18.79 2.32 0.97
C GLN A 156 18.34 3.80 0.86
N ILE A 157 17.25 4.07 0.14
CA ILE A 157 16.71 5.44 0.00
C ILE A 157 16.37 6.08 1.35
N ASN A 158 15.92 5.29 2.34
CA ASN A 158 15.51 5.85 3.64
C ASN A 158 16.69 6.20 4.55
N ASP A 159 17.86 5.58 4.34
CA ASP A 159 19.06 5.89 5.12
C ASP A 159 19.60 7.30 4.78
N ASP A 160 19.33 7.79 3.55
CA ASP A 160 19.77 9.10 3.08
C ASP A 160 18.81 10.25 3.46
N SER A 161 17.55 9.96 3.79
CA SER A 161 16.52 10.96 4.13
C SER A 161 16.57 11.50 5.57
N HIS A 162 17.44 10.97 6.43
CA HIS A 162 17.66 11.49 7.79
C HIS A 162 18.66 12.67 7.85
N ILE A 163 19.04 13.25 6.70
CA ILE A 163 19.84 14.47 6.62
C ILE A 163 19.03 15.55 5.89
N SER A 164 18.11 16.22 6.59
CA SER A 164 17.72 17.64 6.40
C SER A 164 16.72 18.09 7.45
#